data_AF-A8PEM1-F1
#
_entry.id   AF-A8PEM1-F1
#
_cell.length_a   1.000
_cell.length_b   1.000
_cell.length_c   1.000
_cell.angle_alpha   90.00
_cell.angle_beta   90.00
_cell.angle_gamma   90.00
#
_symmetry.space_group_name_H-M   'P 1'
#
loop_
_entity.id
_entity.type
_entity.pdbx_description
1 polymer ?
#
loop_
_entity_poly.entity_id
_entity_poly.type
_entity_poly.pdbx_seq_one_letter_code
_entity_poly.pdbx_strand_id
1 'polypeptide(L)'
;MPANYYGATFINTDGILESCTSNADCYNMREPIFWCRLAEIQDWTDKGCYCDSVVKACIIERITKLGPITVIRNYALCTWKELWECPPFKNT
;
A
#
# COMPACT_ATOMS: atom_id res chain seq x y z
N MET A 1 10.21 3.21 9.04
CA MET A 1 8.97 2.79 9.72
C MET A 1 9.16 1.39 10.27
N PRO A 2 8.46 1.01 11.36
CA PRO A 2 8.49 -0.37 11.86
C PRO A 2 7.91 -1.33 10.81
N ALA A 3 8.10 -2.65 10.98
CA ALA A 3 7.32 -3.61 10.22
C ALA A 3 5.85 -3.53 10.64
N ASN A 4 4.92 -3.81 9.71
CA ASN A 4 3.49 -3.82 10.03
C ASN A 4 3.09 -5.09 10.82
N TYR A 5 1.80 -5.25 11.12
CA TYR A 5 1.29 -6.42 11.86
C TYR A 5 1.70 -7.77 11.24
N TYR A 6 1.83 -7.85 9.91
CA TYR A 6 2.21 -9.05 9.18
C TYR A 6 3.71 -9.17 8.92
N GLY A 7 4.54 -8.30 9.51
CA GLY A 7 5.98 -8.28 9.26
C GLY A 7 6.37 -7.75 7.87
N ALA A 8 5.46 -7.05 7.18
CA ALA A 8 5.73 -6.48 5.87
C ALA A 8 6.76 -5.35 5.95
N THR A 9 7.59 -5.22 4.91
CA THR A 9 8.61 -4.17 4.83
C THR A 9 8.03 -2.89 4.23
N PHE A 10 8.28 -1.75 4.88
CA PHE A 10 7.84 -0.44 4.41
C PHE A 10 8.55 -0.01 3.12
N ILE A 11 7.78 0.50 2.16
CA ILE A 11 8.27 1.13 0.94
C ILE A 11 7.85 2.60 0.94
N ASN A 12 8.83 3.48 0.77
CA ASN A 12 8.58 4.91 0.66
C ASN A 12 7.94 5.23 -0.70
N THR A 13 6.82 5.95 -0.68
CA THR A 13 6.00 6.30 -1.85
C THR A 13 5.46 7.72 -1.68
N ASP A 14 4.45 8.11 -2.47
CA ASP A 14 3.67 9.35 -2.30
C ASP A 14 2.54 9.24 -1.27
N GLY A 15 2.45 8.13 -0.53
CA GLY A 15 1.51 7.98 0.58
C GLY A 15 1.80 8.92 1.75
N ILE A 16 0.75 9.27 2.50
CA ILE A 16 0.80 10.20 3.62
C ILE A 16 0.56 9.49 4.95
N LEU A 17 1.12 10.03 6.02
CA LEU A 17 0.89 9.50 7.36
C LEU A 17 -0.48 9.93 7.88
N GLU A 18 -1.50 9.15 7.56
CA GLU A 18 -2.83 9.28 8.15
C GLU A 18 -2.98 8.34 9.33
N SER A 19 -3.11 8.90 10.54
CA SER A 19 -3.24 8.11 11.76
C SER A 19 -4.63 7.48 11.86
N CYS A 20 -4.73 6.28 12.41
CA CYS A 20 -6.00 5.57 12.52
C CYS A 20 -6.15 4.81 13.84
N THR A 21 -7.40 4.64 14.25
CA THR A 21 -7.81 3.80 15.39
C THR A 21 -8.62 2.59 14.95
N SER A 22 -9.32 2.72 13.82
CA SER A 22 -10.17 1.69 13.24
C SER A 22 -10.09 1.69 11.72
N ASN A 23 -10.57 0.62 11.08
CA ASN A 23 -10.58 0.54 9.63
C ASN A 23 -11.47 1.60 8.95
N ALA A 24 -12.48 2.12 9.67
CA ALA A 24 -13.38 3.14 9.15
C ALA A 24 -12.66 4.46 8.86
N ASP A 25 -11.58 4.75 9.60
CA ASP A 25 -10.74 5.93 9.40
C ASP A 25 -10.05 5.92 8.02
N CYS A 26 -9.87 4.73 7.43
CA CYS A 26 -9.19 4.55 6.14
C CYS A 26 -10.13 4.47 4.93
N TYR A 27 -11.44 4.61 5.10
CA TYR A 27 -12.42 4.47 3.99
C TYR A 27 -12.28 5.55 2.90
N ASN A 28 -11.72 6.71 3.25
CA ASN A 28 -11.44 7.80 2.30
C ASN A 28 -10.02 7.75 1.74
N MET A 29 -9.30 6.65 1.95
CA MET A 29 -7.93 6.46 1.50
C MET A 29 -7.86 5.52 0.28
N ARG A 30 -6.82 5.68 -0.53
CA ARG A 30 -6.47 4.86 -1.69
C ARG A 30 -4.99 4.48 -1.63
N GLU A 31 -4.61 3.47 -2.40
CA GLU A 31 -3.21 3.14 -2.61
C GLU A 31 -2.40 4.37 -3.04
N PRO A 32 -1.09 4.45 -2.71
CA PRO A 32 -0.27 5.54 -3.22
C PRO A 32 -0.28 5.51 -4.77
N ILE A 33 -0.21 6.66 -5.41
CA ILE A 33 -0.22 6.80 -6.87
C ILE A 33 0.94 6.00 -7.49
N PHE A 34 2.08 5.94 -6.81
CA PHE A 34 3.23 5.11 -7.19
C PHE A 34 2.88 3.61 -7.32
N TRP A 35 1.83 3.14 -6.64
CA TRP A 35 1.33 1.76 -6.73
C TRP A 35 0.03 1.63 -7.52
N CYS A 36 -0.46 2.69 -8.17
CA CYS A 36 -1.71 2.64 -8.93
C CYS A 36 -1.70 1.59 -10.06
N ARG A 37 -0.51 1.20 -10.51
CA ARG A 37 -0.27 0.01 -11.34
C ARG A 37 0.86 -0.81 -10.74
N LEU A 38 0.57 -2.07 -10.43
CA LEU A 38 1.57 -3.01 -9.98
C LEU A 38 2.43 -3.49 -11.16
N ALA A 39 3.69 -3.84 -10.87
CA ALA A 39 4.54 -4.53 -11.84
C ALA A 39 4.02 -5.96 -12.08
N GLU A 40 4.39 -6.60 -13.19
CA GLU A 40 3.93 -7.96 -13.54
C GLU A 40 4.21 -9.01 -12.45
N ILE A 41 5.28 -8.82 -11.68
CA ILE A 41 5.68 -9.71 -10.59
C ILE A 41 5.01 -9.38 -9.26
N GLN A 42 4.06 -8.45 -9.24
CA GLN A 42 3.42 -7.94 -8.04
C GLN A 42 1.91 -8.15 -8.07
N ASP A 43 1.37 -8.51 -6.91
CA ASP A 43 -0.07 -8.65 -6.71
C ASP A 43 -0.51 -7.91 -5.45
N TRP A 44 -1.75 -7.42 -5.47
CA TRP A 44 -2.39 -6.91 -4.26
C TRP A 44 -2.62 -8.05 -3.27
N THR A 45 -2.65 -7.72 -1.98
CA THR A 45 -3.23 -8.63 -0.99
C THR A 45 -4.77 -8.60 -1.08
N ASP A 46 -5.45 -9.25 -0.14
CA ASP A 46 -6.91 -9.28 -0.06
C ASP A 46 -7.53 -7.99 0.50
N LYS A 47 -6.71 -6.97 0.80
CA LYS A 47 -7.15 -5.72 1.44
C LYS A 47 -6.80 -4.51 0.57
N GLY A 48 -7.74 -3.56 0.51
CA GLY A 48 -7.41 -2.19 0.16
C GLY A 48 -6.67 -1.48 1.29
N CYS A 49 -6.75 -0.15 1.33
CA CYS A 49 -6.26 0.62 2.48
C CYS A 49 -6.96 0.19 3.77
N TYR A 50 -6.17 -0.12 4.80
CA TYR A 50 -6.67 -0.55 6.09
C TYR A 50 -5.86 0.05 7.24
N CYS A 51 -6.48 0.09 8.42
CA CYS A 51 -5.81 0.55 9.62
C CYS A 51 -4.91 -0.55 10.21
N ASP A 52 -3.60 -0.36 10.17
CA ASP A 52 -2.67 -1.31 10.79
C ASP A 52 -2.52 -1.05 12.28
N SER A 53 -2.70 -2.09 13.10
CA SER A 53 -2.71 -1.95 14.55
C SER A 53 -1.35 -1.66 15.18
N VAL A 54 -0.25 -1.92 14.46
CA VAL A 54 1.14 -1.69 14.91
C VAL A 54 1.63 -0.33 14.44
N VAL A 55 1.48 -0.04 13.15
CA VAL A 55 1.89 1.23 12.55
C VAL A 55 0.96 2.38 13.00
N LYS A 56 -0.29 2.07 13.37
CA LYS A 56 -1.34 3.04 13.73
C LYS A 56 -1.63 4.04 12.62
N ALA A 57 -1.53 3.59 11.37
CA ALA A 57 -1.77 4.40 10.19
C ALA A 57 -2.49 3.61 9.10
N CYS A 58 -3.12 4.33 8.18
CA CYS A 58 -3.73 3.75 7.00
C CYS A 58 -2.65 3.29 6.01
N ILE A 59 -2.59 1.99 5.77
CA ILE A 59 -1.61 1.36 4.88
C ILE A 59 -2.29 0.44 3.88
N ILE A 60 -1.57 0.15 2.80
CA ILE A 60 -1.93 -0.91 1.86
C ILE A 60 -0.73 -1.83 1.65
N GLU A 61 -1.00 -3.10 1.35
CA GLU A 61 0.01 -4.13 1.14
C GLU A 61 -0.02 -4.66 -0.28
N ARG A 62 1.15 -5.08 -0.75
CA ARG A 62 1.30 -5.89 -1.96
C ARG A 62 2.32 -6.99 -1.73
N ILE A 63 2.24 -8.04 -2.54
CA ILE A 63 3.27 -9.07 -2.62
C ILE A 63 4.11 -8.87 -3.87
N THR A 64 5.41 -9.17 -3.78
CA THR A 64 6.34 -9.25 -4.91
C THR A 64 6.87 -10.67 -4.99
N LYS A 65 6.68 -11.33 -6.15
CA LYS A 65 7.14 -12.69 -6.42
C LYS A 65 8.50 -12.65 -7.11
N LEU A 66 9.55 -13.11 -6.44
CA LEU A 66 10.89 -13.25 -6.99
C LEU A 66 11.11 -14.73 -7.39
N GLY A 67 10.53 -15.10 -8.52
CA GLY A 67 10.50 -16.49 -8.99
C GLY A 67 9.43 -17.35 -8.29
N PRO A 68 9.50 -18.68 -8.38
CA PRO A 68 8.40 -19.57 -7.95
C PRO A 68 8.27 -19.74 -6.43
N ILE A 69 9.32 -19.41 -5.67
CA ILE A 69 9.39 -19.72 -4.23
C ILE A 69 9.38 -18.45 -3.36
N THR A 70 10.08 -17.40 -3.79
CA THR A 70 10.30 -16.23 -2.95
C THR A 70 9.16 -15.23 -3.09
N VAL A 71 8.44 -14.98 -2.00
CA VAL A 71 7.39 -13.96 -1.92
C VAL A 71 7.76 -12.94 -0.85
N ILE A 72 7.86 -11.67 -1.25
CA ILE A 72 8.14 -10.56 -0.34
C ILE A 72 6.84 -9.78 -0.13
N ARG A 73 6.47 -9.54 1.13
CA ARG A 73 5.34 -8.67 1.47
C ARG A 73 5.86 -7.26 1.77
N ASN A 74 5.30 -6.29 1.07
CA ASN A 74 5.60 -4.88 1.26
C ASN A 74 4.34 -4.11 1.64
N TYR A 75 4.51 -3.02 2.38
CA TYR A 75 3.44 -2.09 2.63
C TYR A 75 3.88 -0.65 2.37
N ALA A 76 2.93 0.21 2.07
CA ALA A 76 3.11 1.64 1.92
C ALA A 76 1.98 2.38 2.62
N LEU A 77 2.21 3.65 2.92
CA LEU A 77 1.16 4.56 3.37
C LEU A 77 0.15 4.78 2.25
N CYS A 78 -1.12 4.95 2.61
CA CYS A 78 -2.16 5.32 1.66
C CYS A 78 -2.15 6.83 1.35
N THR A 79 -2.87 7.23 0.31
CA THR A 79 -3.10 8.64 -0.06
C THR A 79 -4.60 8.97 -0.08
N TRP A 80 -4.95 10.26 -0.12
CA TRP A 80 -6.34 10.70 -0.12
C TRP A 80 -7.05 10.29 -1.41
N LYS A 81 -8.21 9.65 -1.30
CA LYS A 81 -9.04 9.24 -2.44
C LYS A 81 -9.45 10.40 -3.34
N GLU A 82 -9.69 11.58 -2.75
CA GLU A 82 -10.08 12.80 -3.46
C GLU A 82 -8.97 13.38 -4.36
N LEU A 83 -7.70 13.10 -4.03
CA LEU A 83 -6.53 13.53 -4.80
C LEU A 83 -5.94 12.39 -5.63
N TRP A 84 -6.63 11.24 -5.68
CA TRP A 84 -6.10 10.05 -6.31
C TRP A 84 -6.40 10.05 -7.81
N GLU A 85 -5.35 10.07 -8.61
CA GLU A 85 -5.43 9.84 -10.05
C GLU A 85 -4.22 9.01 -10.50
N CYS A 86 -4.50 7.90 -11.17
CA CYS A 86 -3.43 7.11 -11.77
C CYS A 86 -3.01 7.74 -13.11
N PRO A 87 -1.78 8.26 -13.24
CA PRO A 87 -1.35 8.97 -14.44
C PRO A 87 -1.45 8.06 -15.67
N PRO A 88 -1.69 8.59 -16.89
CA PRO A 88 -1.78 7.77 -18.09
C PRO A 88 -0.50 6.94 -18.31
N PHE A 89 -0.63 5.79 -18.99
CA PHE A 89 0.53 5.02 -19.41
C PHE A 89 1.45 5.90 -20.24
N LYS A 90 2.70 6.06 -19.79
CA LYS A 90 3.74 6.62 -20.65
C LYS A 90 4.16 5.50 -21.60
N ASN A 91 3.75 5.60 -22.87
CA ASN A 91 4.36 4.84 -23.95
C ASN A 91 5.77 5.40 -24.14
N THR A 92 6.74 4.86 -23.41
CA THR A 92 8.18 5.08 -23.67
C THR A 92 8.76 3.87 -24.35
#